data_AF-A0A6I8W3W6-F1
#
_entry.id   AF-A0A6I8W3W6-F1
#
_cell.length_a   1.000
_cell.length_b   1.000
_cell.length_c   1.000
_cell.angle_alpha   90.00
_cell.angle_beta   90.00
_cell.angle_gamma   90.00
#
_symmetry.space_group_name_H-M   'P 1'
#
loop_
_entity.id
_entity.type
_entity.pdbx_description
1 polymer ?
#
loop_
_entity_poly.entity_id
_entity_poly.type
_entity_poly.pdbx_seq_one_letter_code
_entity_poly.pdbx_strand_id
1 'polypeptide(L)'
;MQEIWLQDLGWDDELPSEMRQRWQSFLRSYSALDQIHIPRWVGSRPAVKVEHHGFCDASEKAYGAAIYVRIEVDRLVEVQLLTAKTRVAPVKTVSLPRLELCGAVLLSEMAAAILPNMQPQVRAAIAGPIPP
;
A
#
# COMPACT_ATOMS: atom_id res chain seq x y z
N MET A 1 8.86 -3.82 17.61
CA MET A 1 10.09 -3.08 17.31
C MET A 1 10.08 -1.68 17.93
N GLN A 2 9.19 -0.75 17.55
CA GLN A 2 9.13 0.58 18.17
C GLN A 2 9.00 0.52 19.71
N GLU A 3 8.13 -0.36 20.22
CA GLU A 3 7.95 -0.57 21.67
C GLU A 3 9.22 -1.09 22.37
N ILE A 4 10.06 -1.91 21.70
CA ILE A 4 11.33 -2.43 22.27
C ILE A 4 12.30 -1.27 22.51
N TRP A 5 12.41 -0.37 21.54
CA TRP A 5 13.30 0.79 21.63
C TRP A 5 12.90 1.76 22.73
N LEU A 6 11.61 1.83 23.07
CA LEU A 6 11.12 2.66 24.17
C LEU A 6 11.46 2.09 25.55
N GLN A 7 11.88 0.82 25.64
CA GLN A 7 12.25 0.19 26.90
C GLN A 7 13.72 0.39 27.28
N ASP A 8 14.49 1.12 26.46
CA ASP A 8 15.91 1.43 26.72
C ASP A 8 16.75 0.18 27.06
N LEU A 9 16.45 -0.94 26.41
CA LEU A 9 17.16 -2.21 26.59
C LEU A 9 18.49 -2.17 25.83
N GLY A 10 19.54 -2.67 26.49
CA GLY A 10 20.81 -2.98 25.86
C GLY A 10 20.70 -4.14 24.86
N TRP A 11 21.75 -4.31 24.05
CA TRP A 11 21.78 -5.34 23.00
C TRP A 11 21.72 -6.77 23.55
N ASP A 12 22.29 -7.00 24.73
CA ASP A 12 22.38 -8.32 25.37
C ASP A 12 21.31 -8.51 26.45
N ASP A 13 20.45 -7.51 26.68
CA ASP A 13 19.41 -7.60 27.70
C ASP A 13 18.28 -8.53 27.26
N GLU A 14 17.78 -9.31 28.22
CA GLU A 14 16.65 -10.19 27.95
C GLU A 14 15.36 -9.39 27.68
N LEU A 15 14.70 -9.72 26.56
CA LEU A 15 13.38 -9.17 26.27
C LEU A 15 12.34 -9.62 27.31
N PRO A 16 11.51 -8.69 27.82
CA PRO A 16 10.34 -9.02 28.64
C PRO A 16 9.48 -10.12 28.01
N SER A 17 8.96 -11.00 28.86
CA SER A 17 8.23 -12.20 28.44
C SER A 17 7.06 -11.90 27.50
N GLU A 18 6.27 -10.87 27.81
CA GLU A 18 5.12 -10.45 26.99
C GLU A 18 5.55 -10.04 25.57
N MET A 19 6.62 -9.25 25.45
CA MET A 19 7.12 -8.76 24.18
C MET A 19 7.73 -9.89 23.34
N ARG A 20 8.43 -10.82 24.01
CA ARG A 20 8.94 -12.06 23.41
C ARG A 20 7.81 -12.91 22.84
N GLN A 21 6.71 -13.07 23.60
CA GLN A 21 5.53 -13.81 23.15
C GLN A 21 4.86 -13.15 21.93
N ARG A 22 4.66 -11.82 21.97
CA ARG A 22 4.09 -11.06 20.83
C ARG A 22 4.97 -11.20 19.59
N TRP A 23 6.28 -11.11 19.74
CA TRP A 23 7.21 -11.29 18.63
C TRP A 23 7.16 -12.69 18.03
N GLN A 24 7.13 -13.73 18.88
CA GLN A 24 6.96 -15.11 18.41
C GLN A 24 5.62 -15.33 17.71
N SER A 25 4.53 -14.73 18.20
CA SER A 25 3.22 -14.78 17.54
C SER A 25 3.27 -14.12 16.16
N PHE A 26 3.90 -12.94 16.06
CA PHE A 26 4.12 -12.28 14.77
C PHE A 26 4.93 -13.16 13.80
N LEU A 27 6.05 -13.75 14.24
CA LEU A 27 6.84 -14.66 13.42
C LEU A 27 6.04 -15.87 12.93
N ARG A 28 5.14 -16.42 13.77
CA ARG A 28 4.25 -17.51 13.34
C ARG A 28 3.25 -17.07 12.28
N SER A 29 2.77 -15.83 12.33
CA SER A 29 1.87 -15.27 11.33
C SER A 29 2.54 -15.06 9.97
N TYR A 30 3.88 -15.06 9.90
CA TYR A 30 4.63 -14.86 8.67
C TYR A 30 4.30 -15.89 7.58
N SER A 31 4.02 -17.14 7.95
CA SER A 31 3.62 -18.19 6.99
C SER A 31 2.30 -17.89 6.28
N ALA A 32 1.47 -16.99 6.81
CA ALA A 32 0.26 -16.55 6.12
C ALA A 32 0.57 -15.63 4.93
N LEU A 33 1.75 -15.01 4.87
CA LEU A 33 2.14 -14.15 3.75
C LEU A 33 2.29 -14.93 2.45
N ASP A 34 2.64 -16.22 2.51
CA ASP A 34 2.76 -17.10 1.34
C ASP A 34 1.41 -17.27 0.61
N GLN A 35 0.30 -17.02 1.31
CA GLN A 35 -1.06 -17.11 0.76
C GLN A 35 -1.52 -15.78 0.13
N ILE A 36 -0.77 -14.69 0.31
CA ILE A 36 -1.13 -13.37 -0.22
C ILE A 36 -0.58 -13.24 -1.65
N HIS A 37 -1.48 -13.26 -2.62
CA HIS A 37 -1.16 -13.01 -4.03
C HIS A 37 -1.77 -11.69 -4.50
N ILE A 38 -0.92 -10.74 -4.87
CA ILE A 38 -1.33 -9.45 -5.44
C ILE A 38 -1.00 -9.46 -6.95
N PRO A 39 -2.00 -9.47 -7.84
CA PRO A 39 -1.77 -9.41 -9.28
C PRO A 39 -1.02 -8.13 -9.67
N ARG A 40 0.05 -8.24 -10.47
CA ARG A 40 0.80 -7.05 -10.94
C ARG A 40 0.13 -6.34 -12.11
N TRP A 41 -0.62 -7.07 -12.93
CA TRP A 41 -1.27 -6.52 -14.11
C TRP A 41 -2.69 -6.08 -13.77
N VAL A 42 -2.99 -4.81 -14.08
CA VAL A 42 -4.27 -4.17 -13.82
C VAL A 42 -5.10 -3.95 -15.08
N GLY A 43 -5.14 -4.93 -15.99
CA GLY A 43 -6.20 -4.98 -17.00
C GLY A 43 -6.25 -3.83 -18.03
N SER A 44 -5.15 -3.51 -18.73
CA SER A 44 -5.18 -2.52 -19.82
C SER A 44 -5.98 -3.04 -21.03
N ARG A 45 -7.22 -2.59 -21.22
CA ARG A 45 -8.01 -2.86 -22.43
C ARG A 45 -8.49 -1.55 -23.08
N PRO A 46 -8.62 -1.47 -24.41
CA PRO A 46 -9.22 -0.33 -25.08
C PRO A 46 -10.75 -0.35 -24.90
N ALA A 47 -11.35 0.80 -24.56
CA ALA A 47 -12.78 1.02 -24.23
C ALA A 47 -13.24 0.67 -22.79
N VAL A 48 -12.36 0.89 -21.80
CA VAL A 48 -12.63 0.63 -20.38
C VAL A 48 -12.98 1.92 -19.66
N LYS A 49 -14.07 1.92 -18.88
CA LYS A 49 -14.26 2.94 -17.84
C LYS A 49 -13.33 2.59 -16.66
N VAL A 50 -12.30 3.39 -16.47
CA VAL A 50 -11.31 3.22 -15.39
C VAL A 50 -11.54 4.27 -14.31
N GLU A 51 -11.64 3.83 -13.07
CA GLU A 51 -11.76 4.69 -11.89
C GLU A 51 -10.66 4.33 -10.87
N HIS A 52 -10.17 5.33 -10.16
CA HIS A 52 -9.21 5.14 -9.07
C HIS A 52 -9.88 5.51 -7.74
N HIS A 53 -9.85 4.59 -6.79
CA HIS A 53 -10.49 4.73 -5.49
C HIS A 53 -9.42 4.72 -4.41
N GLY A 54 -9.21 5.88 -3.79
CA GLY A 54 -8.25 6.07 -2.72
C GLY A 54 -8.91 5.92 -1.34
N PHE A 55 -8.28 5.15 -0.46
CA PHE A 55 -8.68 4.99 0.93
C PHE A 55 -7.50 5.31 1.82
N CYS A 56 -7.76 5.92 2.97
CA CYS A 56 -6.77 6.08 4.03
C CYS A 56 -7.42 5.75 5.37
N ASP A 57 -6.60 5.24 6.29
CA ASP A 57 -7.02 4.93 7.64
C ASP A 57 -5.88 5.23 8.62
N ALA A 58 -6.25 5.49 9.87
CA ALA A 58 -5.31 5.82 10.93
C ALA A 58 -5.71 5.20 12.26
N SER A 59 -4.71 4.81 13.01
CA SER A 59 -4.79 4.35 14.39
C SER A 59 -3.69 5.04 15.21
N GLU A 60 -3.76 4.91 16.53
CA GLU A 60 -2.70 5.40 17.43
C GLU A 60 -1.33 4.77 17.15
N LYS A 61 -1.28 3.62 16.46
CA LYS A 61 -0.04 2.88 16.17
C LYS A 61 0.52 3.14 14.78
N ALA A 62 -0.33 3.43 13.80
CA ALA A 62 0.06 3.60 12.41
C ALA A 62 -1.04 4.28 11.60
N TYR A 63 -0.65 4.89 10.49
CA TYR A 63 -1.56 5.39 9.46
C TYR A 63 -1.12 4.90 8.08
N GLY A 64 -2.07 4.76 7.16
CA GLY A 64 -1.79 4.23 5.84
C GLY A 64 -2.80 4.67 4.80
N ALA A 65 -2.44 4.43 3.54
CA ALA A 65 -3.26 4.72 2.39
C ALA A 65 -3.14 3.59 1.36
N ALA A 66 -4.23 3.34 0.65
CA ALA A 66 -4.31 2.37 -0.44
C ALA A 66 -5.10 2.97 -1.61
N ILE A 67 -4.63 2.73 -2.83
CA ILE A 67 -5.32 3.10 -4.06
C ILE A 67 -5.71 1.80 -4.75
N TYR A 68 -6.99 1.69 -5.08
CA TYR A 68 -7.54 0.63 -5.91
C TYR A 68 -7.87 1.17 -7.28
N VAL A 69 -7.75 0.32 -8.30
CA VAL A 69 -8.24 0.58 -9.63
C VAL A 69 -9.49 -0.26 -9.87
N ARG A 70 -10.54 0.39 -10.35
CA ARG A 70 -11.80 -0.23 -10.77
C ARG A 70 -11.91 -0.11 -12.28
N ILE A 71 -12.10 -1.24 -12.93
CA ILE A 71 -12.10 -1.40 -14.38
C ILE A 71 -13.44 -2.01 -14.75
N GLU A 72 -14.15 -1.33 -15.65
CA GLU A 72 -15.43 -1.82 -16.16
C GLU A 72 -15.36 -2.07 -17.68
N VAL A 73 -15.64 -3.31 -18.08
CA VAL A 73 -15.69 -3.80 -19.47
C VAL A 73 -17.01 -4.53 -19.66
N ASP A 74 -17.86 -4.10 -20.60
CA ASP A 74 -19.11 -4.79 -20.92
C ASP A 74 -19.97 -5.16 -19.68
N ARG A 75 -20.02 -4.26 -18.68
CA ARG A 75 -20.70 -4.41 -17.37
C ARG A 75 -20.03 -5.36 -16.38
N LEU A 76 -18.90 -5.98 -16.71
CA LEU A 76 -18.06 -6.69 -15.76
C LEU A 76 -17.14 -5.70 -15.05
N VAL A 77 -17.11 -5.76 -13.73
CA VAL A 77 -16.33 -4.87 -12.87
C VAL A 77 -15.24 -5.69 -12.20
N GLU A 78 -13.99 -5.29 -12.41
CA GLU A 78 -12.84 -5.82 -11.70
C GLU A 78 -12.24 -4.71 -10.83
N VAL A 79 -11.90 -5.05 -9.59
CA VAL A 79 -11.25 -4.14 -8.63
C VAL A 79 -9.96 -4.78 -8.14
N GLN A 80 -8.86 -4.05 -8.24
CA GLN A 80 -7.54 -4.54 -7.85
C GLN A 80 -6.78 -3.47 -7.07
N LEU A 81 -5.95 -3.92 -6.12
CA LEU A 81 -5.04 -3.05 -5.38
C LEU A 81 -3.94 -2.57 -6.34
N LEU A 82 -3.87 -1.26 -6.53
CA LEU A 82 -2.84 -0.63 -7.36
C LEU A 82 -1.58 -0.34 -6.54
N THR A 83 -1.75 0.26 -5.37
CA THR A 83 -0.66 0.58 -4.45
C THR A 83 -1.15 0.73 -3.02
N ALA A 84 -0.29 0.47 -2.05
CA ALA A 84 -0.55 0.75 -0.65
C ALA A 84 0.73 1.21 0.03
N LYS A 85 0.60 2.08 1.04
CA LYS A 85 1.70 2.56 1.85
C LYS A 85 1.24 2.77 3.28
N THR A 86 2.05 2.31 4.22
CA THR A 86 1.79 2.45 5.66
C THR A 86 2.98 3.12 6.32
N ARG A 87 2.72 3.92 7.36
CA ARG A 87 3.73 4.55 8.22
C ARG A 87 3.40 4.29 9.68
N VAL A 88 4.42 3.97 10.47
CA VAL A 88 4.28 3.84 11.93
C VAL A 88 4.02 5.23 12.52
N ALA A 89 3.11 5.33 13.49
CA ALA A 89 2.81 6.59 14.15
C ALA A 89 4.05 7.10 14.91
N PRO A 90 4.28 8.42 14.98
CA PRO A 90 5.37 8.98 15.76
C PRO A 90 5.29 8.54 17.23
N VAL A 91 6.45 8.32 17.85
CA VAL A 91 6.53 8.02 19.29
C VAL A 91 5.90 9.12 20.13
N LYS A 92 6.14 10.38 19.75
CA LYS A 92 5.50 11.53 20.39
C LYS A 92 4.01 11.47 20.07
N THR A 93 3.18 11.49 21.11
CA THR A 93 1.74 11.40 20.98
C THR A 93 1.20 12.46 20.02
N VAL A 94 0.49 12.01 19.00
CA VAL A 94 -0.24 12.82 18.05
C VAL A 94 -1.71 12.43 18.18
N SER A 95 -2.62 13.40 18.12
CA SER A 95 -4.04 13.11 18.21
C SER A 95 -4.50 12.26 17.02
N LEU A 96 -5.47 11.38 17.24
CA LEU A 96 -6.04 10.53 16.19
C LEU A 96 -6.52 11.34 14.96
N PRO A 97 -7.24 12.48 15.10
CA PRO A 97 -7.62 13.29 13.95
C PRO A 97 -6.43 13.82 13.13
N ARG A 98 -5.29 14.07 13.76
CA ARG A 98 -4.08 14.50 13.04
C ARG A 98 -3.41 13.32 12.33
N LEU A 99 -3.51 12.10 12.86
CA LEU A 99 -3.05 10.89 12.16
C LEU A 99 -3.95 10.56 10.96
N GLU A 100 -5.28 10.74 11.08
CA GLU A 100 -6.22 10.64 9.95
C GLU A 100 -5.85 11.64 8.85
N LEU A 101 -5.56 12.89 9.21
CA LEU A 101 -5.06 13.90 8.27
C LEU A 101 -3.73 13.49 7.62
N CYS A 102 -2.80 12.93 8.39
CA CYS A 102 -1.55 12.38 7.84
C CYS A 102 -1.81 11.24 6.83
N GLY A 103 -2.79 10.37 7.09
CA GLY A 103 -3.26 9.35 6.16
C GLY A 103 -3.80 9.95 4.86
N ALA A 104 -4.63 10.99 4.96
CA ALA A 104 -5.17 11.69 3.79
C ALA A 104 -4.08 12.39 2.97
N VAL A 105 -3.10 13.02 3.63
CA VAL A 105 -1.92 13.61 2.96
C VAL A 105 -1.11 12.53 2.25
N LEU A 106 -0.86 11.40 2.92
CA LEU A 106 -0.14 10.27 2.33
C LEU A 106 -0.85 9.75 1.07
N LEU A 107 -2.18 9.63 1.10
CA LEU A 107 -2.99 9.24 -0.04
C LEU A 107 -2.86 10.24 -1.20
N SER A 108 -2.94 11.54 -0.90
CA SER A 108 -2.81 12.61 -1.89
C SER A 108 -1.43 12.60 -2.57
N GLU A 109 -0.35 12.45 -1.80
CA GLU A 109 1.01 12.33 -2.32
C GLU A 109 1.16 11.09 -3.22
N MET A 110 0.63 9.94 -2.79
CA MET A 110 0.66 8.71 -3.58
C MET A 110 -0.11 8.85 -4.89
N ALA A 111 -1.31 9.43 -4.85
CA ALA A 111 -2.12 9.65 -6.04
C ALA A 111 -1.43 10.57 -7.03
N ALA A 112 -0.84 11.68 -6.55
CA ALA A 112 -0.09 12.61 -7.38
C ALA A 112 1.14 11.97 -8.03
N ALA A 113 1.80 11.02 -7.35
CA ALA A 113 2.97 10.32 -7.90
C ALA A 113 2.60 9.24 -8.93
N ILE A 114 1.47 8.56 -8.76
CA ILE A 114 1.16 7.33 -9.51
C ILE A 114 0.18 7.58 -10.65
N LEU A 115 -0.91 8.29 -10.41
CA LEU A 115 -2.00 8.43 -11.40
C LEU A 115 -1.57 9.09 -12.72
N PRO A 116 -0.65 10.08 -12.76
CA PRO A 116 -0.18 10.64 -14.04
C PRO A 116 0.50 9.60 -14.95
N ASN A 117 1.12 8.58 -14.37
CA ASN A 117 1.84 7.53 -15.12
C ASN A 117 0.91 6.42 -15.64
N MET A 118 -0.38 6.46 -15.30
CA MET A 118 -1.36 5.41 -15.61
C MET A 118 -2.25 5.70 -16.83
N GLN A 119 -2.04 6.82 -17.51
CA GLN A 119 -2.70 7.04 -18.81
C GLN A 119 -2.23 5.99 -19.84
N PRO A 120 -3.08 5.57 -20.79
CA PRO A 120 -2.67 4.64 -21.82
C PRO A 120 -1.58 5.31 -22.66
N GLN A 121 -0.33 4.85 -22.53
CA GLN A 121 0.70 5.15 -23.51
C GLN A 121 0.24 4.60 -24.85
N VAL A 122 -0.38 5.44 -25.68
CA VAL A 122 -0.50 5.19 -27.11
C VAL A 122 0.93 5.21 -27.67
N ARG A 123 1.59 4.05 -27.67
CA ARG A 123 2.77 3.86 -28.51
C ARG A 123 2.27 3.76 -29.94
N ALA A 124 2.33 4.89 -30.66
CA ALA A 124 2.27 4.88 -32.11
C ALA A 124 3.50 4.12 -32.63
N ALA A 125 3.38 2.80 -32.79
CA ALA A 125 4.31 2.04 -33.58
C ALA A 125 3.98 2.33 -35.05
N ILE A 126 4.74 3.26 -35.65
CA ILE A 126 4.75 3.43 -37.10
C ILE A 126 5.41 2.16 -37.63
N ALA A 127 4.63 1.28 -38.27
CA ALA A 127 5.19 0.16 -39.00
C ALA A 127 6.04 0.72 -40.15
N GLY A 128 7.35 0.78 -39.94
CA GLY A 128 8.30 1.02 -41.04
C GLY A 128 8.22 -0.14 -42.04
N PRO A 129 8.35 0.12 -43.34
CA PRO A 129 8.29 -0.92 -44.35
C PRO A 129 9.41 -1.93 -44.12
N ILE A 130 9.06 -3.21 -44.20
CA ILE A 130 10.01 -4.33 -44.22
C ILE A 130 10.83 -4.16 -45.51
N PRO A 131 12.16 -3.97 -45.43
CA PRO A 131 13.02 -3.95 -46.62
C PRO A 131 13.04 -5.34 -47.28
N PRO A 132 13.34 -5.42 -48.59
CA PRO A 132 12.91 -6.50 -49.49
C PRO A 132 13.35 -7.90 -49.10
#